data_AF-A0A7C6F0M6-F1
#
_entry.id   AF-A0A7C6F0M6-F1
#
_cell.length_a   1.000
_cell.length_b   1.000
_cell.length_c   1.000
_cell.angle_alpha   90.00
_cell.angle_beta   90.00
_cell.angle_gamma   90.00
#
_symmetry.space_group_name_H-M   'P 1'
#
loop_
_entity.id
_entity.type
_entity.pdbx_description
1 polymer ?
#
loop_
_entity_poly.entity_id
_entity_poly.type
_entity_poly.pdbx_seq_one_letter_code
_entity_poly.pdbx_strand_id
1 'polypeptide(L)'
;MCSVTRWFVLLVAIVGVQGIGKCEEFQVLPAGVKAVWDLKTAYREATETRERLCINGLWQWQPADPLDNQVPTDGWGYFKVPGSWPGITDYMQKDCQTVYRHPRWEKVRLDRVAAAWYQRQITIPSEWQGRRILF
;
A
#
# COMPACT_ATOMS: atom_id res chain seq x y z
N MET A 1 -66.15 -4.80 -30.89
CA MET A 1 -66.10 -5.10 -29.44
C MET A 1 -64.68 -5.53 -29.11
N CYS A 2 -64.11 -4.97 -28.04
CA CYS A 2 -62.69 -4.66 -27.86
C CYS A 2 -61.73 -5.87 -27.78
N SER A 3 -60.64 -5.81 -28.55
CA SER A 3 -59.45 -6.66 -28.39
C SER A 3 -58.57 -6.09 -27.28
N VAL A 4 -58.37 -6.84 -26.20
CA VAL A 4 -57.55 -6.45 -25.05
C VAL A 4 -56.13 -6.96 -25.27
N THR A 5 -55.25 -6.09 -25.74
CA THR A 5 -53.81 -6.39 -25.86
C THR A 5 -53.19 -6.43 -24.46
N ARG A 6 -52.90 -7.63 -23.94
CA ARG A 6 -52.16 -7.81 -22.68
C ARG A 6 -50.68 -7.45 -22.90
N TRP A 7 -50.23 -6.36 -22.30
CA TRP A 7 -48.82 -6.03 -22.17
C TRP A 7 -48.24 -6.78 -20.97
N PHE A 8 -47.36 -7.75 -21.22
CA PHE A 8 -46.54 -8.35 -20.17
C PHE A 8 -45.30 -7.46 -19.96
N VAL A 9 -45.28 -6.70 -18.88
CA VAL A 9 -44.07 -5.99 -18.42
C VAL A 9 -43.21 -7.02 -17.69
N LEU A 10 -42.06 -7.36 -18.27
CA LEU A 10 -41.07 -8.23 -17.65
C LEU A 10 -40.23 -7.39 -16.68
N LEU A 11 -40.52 -7.48 -15.38
CA LEU A 11 -39.69 -6.90 -14.32
C LEU A 11 -38.47 -7.79 -14.11
N VAL A 12 -37.33 -7.41 -14.70
CA VAL A 12 -36.03 -8.01 -14.37
C VAL A 12 -35.55 -7.41 -13.05
N ALA A 13 -35.69 -8.16 -11.96
CA ALA A 13 -35.04 -7.81 -10.70
C ALA A 13 -33.54 -8.11 -10.83
N ILE A 14 -32.74 -7.07 -11.13
CA ILE A 14 -31.29 -7.15 -10.99
C ILE A 14 -31.00 -7.17 -9.49
N VAL A 15 -30.78 -8.35 -8.94
CA VAL A 15 -30.21 -8.51 -7.60
C VAL A 15 -28.76 -8.06 -7.70
N GLY A 16 -28.53 -6.78 -7.40
CA GLY A 16 -27.18 -6.24 -7.27
C GLY A 16 -26.46 -6.98 -6.15
N VAL A 17 -25.44 -7.76 -6.51
CA VAL A 17 -24.45 -8.23 -5.54
C VAL A 17 -23.74 -6.98 -5.04
N GLN A 18 -24.18 -6.44 -3.90
CA GLN A 18 -23.42 -5.44 -3.16
C GLN A 18 -22.26 -6.13 -2.43
N GLY A 19 -21.30 -6.61 -3.21
CA GLY A 19 -19.95 -6.90 -2.74
C GLY A 19 -19.11 -5.63 -2.73
N ILE A 20 -19.62 -4.52 -2.18
CA ILE A 20 -18.76 -3.39 -1.84
C ILE A 20 -18.14 -3.76 -0.50
N GLY A 21 -17.06 -4.52 -0.55
CA GLY A 21 -16.08 -4.47 0.53
C GLY A 21 -15.60 -3.04 0.60
N LYS A 22 -16.22 -2.22 1.47
CA LYS A 22 -15.62 -0.97 1.88
C LYS A 22 -14.29 -1.36 2.51
N CYS A 23 -13.19 -1.16 1.77
CA CYS A 23 -11.89 -1.00 2.40
C CYS A 23 -12.04 0.25 3.26
N GLU A 24 -12.34 0.04 4.53
CA GLU A 24 -12.43 1.13 5.49
C GLU A 24 -11.04 1.76 5.54
N GLU A 25 -10.90 2.91 4.90
CA GLU A 25 -9.63 3.62 4.79
C GLU A 25 -9.35 4.26 6.15
N PHE A 26 -8.83 3.44 7.07
CA PHE A 26 -8.42 3.91 8.38
C PHE A 26 -7.26 4.89 8.19
N GLN A 27 -7.41 6.11 8.71
CA GLN A 27 -6.36 7.12 8.60
C GLN A 27 -5.22 6.79 9.58
N VAL A 28 -4.29 5.95 9.15
CA VAL A 28 -3.11 5.56 9.93
C VAL A 28 -2.15 6.72 10.18
N LEU A 29 -2.02 7.63 9.21
CA LEU A 29 -1.07 8.74 9.28
C LEU A 29 -1.67 9.94 10.04
N PRO A 30 -0.92 10.52 10.99
CA PRO A 30 -1.33 11.75 11.67
C PRO A 30 -1.56 12.91 10.70
N ALA A 31 -2.34 13.90 11.13
CA ALA A 31 -2.56 15.12 10.37
C ALA A 31 -1.23 15.78 9.97
N GLY A 32 -1.10 16.16 8.70
CA GLY A 32 0.11 16.77 8.15
C GLY A 32 1.19 15.78 7.69
N VAL A 33 1.11 14.50 8.07
CA VAL A 33 2.02 13.45 7.58
C VAL A 33 1.45 12.83 6.31
N LYS A 34 2.26 12.77 5.24
CA LYS A 34 1.85 12.19 3.96
C LYS A 34 2.90 11.21 3.45
N ALA A 35 2.45 10.09 2.92
CA ALA A 35 3.31 9.21 2.12
C ALA A 35 3.48 9.85 0.73
N VAL A 36 4.65 10.47 0.50
CA VAL A 36 4.96 11.12 -0.79
C VAL A 36 5.60 10.08 -1.72
N TRP A 37 4.84 9.62 -2.71
CA TRP A 37 5.29 8.62 -3.67
C TRP A 37 5.53 9.15 -5.09
N ASP A 38 5.33 10.46 -5.32
CA ASP A 38 5.54 11.09 -6.61
C ASP A 38 7.03 11.11 -7.01
N LEU A 39 7.35 10.38 -8.08
CA LEU A 39 8.70 10.29 -8.65
C LEU A 39 9.25 11.63 -9.18
N LYS A 40 8.39 12.62 -9.42
CA LYS A 40 8.83 13.97 -9.81
C LYS A 40 9.57 14.68 -8.70
N THR A 41 9.22 14.38 -7.45
CA THR A 41 9.85 14.95 -6.26
C THR A 41 11.01 14.11 -5.73
N ALA A 42 11.21 12.91 -6.29
CA ALA A 42 12.28 12.02 -5.89
C ALA A 42 13.64 12.55 -6.32
N TYR A 43 14.64 12.38 -5.46
CA TYR A 43 16.03 12.59 -5.84
C TYR A 43 16.40 11.67 -7.00
N ARG A 44 17.11 12.21 -7.99
CA ARG A 44 17.43 11.53 -9.24
C ARG A 44 18.83 11.87 -9.73
N GLU A 45 19.46 10.87 -10.32
CA GLU A 45 20.71 10.99 -11.07
C GLU A 45 20.46 10.43 -12.48
N ALA A 46 20.89 11.15 -13.52
CA ALA A 46 20.69 10.74 -14.90
C ALA A 46 21.99 10.89 -15.70
N THR A 47 22.29 9.87 -16.50
CA THR A 47 23.27 9.90 -17.59
C THR A 47 22.54 9.59 -18.90
N GLU A 48 23.25 9.64 -20.03
CA GLU A 48 22.67 9.34 -21.35
C GLU A 48 22.06 7.92 -21.45
N THR A 49 22.62 6.96 -20.70
CA THR A 49 22.26 5.54 -20.80
C THR A 49 21.58 4.99 -19.55
N ARG A 50 21.56 5.72 -18.43
CA ARG A 50 21.01 5.22 -17.16
C ARG A 50 20.42 6.34 -16.32
N GLU A 51 19.28 6.03 -15.70
CA GLU A 51 18.67 6.88 -14.68
C GLU A 51 18.59 6.11 -13.36
N ARG A 52 18.80 6.80 -12.23
CA ARG A 52 18.64 6.27 -10.88
C ARG A 52 17.72 7.19 -10.10
N LEU A 53 16.72 6.61 -9.45
CA LEU A 53 15.76 7.34 -8.63
C LEU A 53 15.77 6.81 -7.21
N CYS A 54 15.73 7.73 -6.26
CA CYS A 54 15.61 7.41 -4.85
C CYS A 54 14.14 7.15 -4.48
N ILE A 55 13.83 5.92 -4.06
CA ILE A 55 12.51 5.52 -3.58
C ILE A 55 12.43 5.48 -2.05
N ASN A 56 13.23 6.31 -1.37
CA ASN A 56 13.15 6.49 0.07
C ASN A 56 11.85 7.18 0.47
N GLY A 57 11.54 7.17 1.77
CA GLY A 57 10.35 7.80 2.34
C GLY A 57 9.49 6.82 3.12
N LEU A 58 8.22 7.16 3.32
CA LEU A 58 7.26 6.25 3.94
C LEU A 58 6.83 5.16 2.95
N TRP A 59 6.84 3.92 3.41
CA TRP A 59 6.34 2.74 2.71
C TRP A 59 5.19 2.16 3.51
N GLN A 60 4.24 1.53 2.82
CA GLN A 60 3.27 0.68 3.50
C GLN A 60 4.00 -0.51 4.10
N TRP A 61 3.67 -0.85 5.33
CA TRP A 61 4.36 -1.86 6.10
C TRP A 61 3.40 -2.62 7.00
N GLN A 62 3.59 -3.93 7.13
CA GLN A 62 2.92 -4.74 8.14
C GLN A 62 3.74 -5.97 8.51
N PRO A 63 3.63 -6.48 9.76
CA PRO A 63 4.26 -7.73 10.15
C PRO A 63 3.67 -8.89 9.33
N ALA A 64 4.48 -9.91 9.08
CA ALA A 64 4.10 -11.10 8.33
C ALA A 64 4.48 -12.37 9.10
N ASP A 65 3.75 -13.45 8.82
CA ASP A 65 4.21 -14.80 9.14
C ASP A 65 5.25 -15.20 8.08
N PRO A 66 6.48 -15.60 8.45
CA PRO A 66 7.50 -16.05 7.49
C PRO A 66 7.08 -17.22 6.60
N LEU A 67 6.06 -17.99 7.01
CA LEU A 67 5.53 -19.12 6.26
C LEU A 67 4.39 -18.73 5.31
N ASP A 68 3.85 -17.51 5.43
CA ASP A 68 2.77 -17.01 4.61
C ASP A 68 3.31 -16.08 3.50
N ASN A 69 3.14 -16.55 2.26
CA ASN A 69 3.56 -15.81 1.06
C ASN A 69 2.38 -15.06 0.40
N GLN A 70 1.20 -15.04 1.02
CA GLN A 70 0.08 -14.28 0.51
C GLN A 70 0.33 -12.77 0.70
N VAL A 71 0.28 -12.03 -0.41
CA VAL A 71 0.37 -10.56 -0.37
C VAL A 71 -0.87 -10.01 0.34
N PRO A 72 -0.71 -9.23 1.42
CA PRO A 72 -1.85 -8.65 2.12
C PRO A 72 -2.59 -7.65 1.24
N THR A 73 -3.91 -7.62 1.33
CA THR A 73 -4.75 -6.67 0.60
C THR A 73 -5.06 -5.40 1.40
N ASP A 74 -4.88 -5.46 2.72
CA ASP A 74 -5.23 -4.39 3.66
C ASP A 74 -4.40 -4.50 4.96
N GLY A 75 -4.78 -3.75 6.00
CA GLY A 75 -4.06 -3.77 7.28
C GLY A 75 -2.72 -3.04 7.26
N TRP A 76 -2.46 -2.22 6.24
CA TRP A 76 -1.20 -1.51 6.09
C TRP A 76 -1.03 -0.40 7.12
N GLY A 77 0.11 -0.41 7.78
CA GLY A 77 0.65 0.77 8.47
C GLY A 77 1.71 1.45 7.62
N TYR A 78 2.52 2.31 8.23
CA TYR A 78 3.63 2.96 7.54
C TYR A 78 4.96 2.88 8.30
N PHE A 79 6.03 2.68 7.53
CA PHE A 79 7.40 2.62 8.01
C PHE A 79 8.31 3.42 7.06
N LYS A 80 9.28 4.15 7.60
CA LYS A 80 10.20 4.93 6.77
C LYS A 80 11.40 4.08 6.34
N VAL A 81 11.71 4.14 5.04
CA VAL A 81 12.83 3.43 4.40
C VAL A 81 13.81 4.44 3.81
N PRO A 82 15.13 4.26 3.99
CA PRO A 82 15.76 3.25 4.84
C PRO A 82 15.53 3.55 6.33
N GLY A 83 15.65 2.51 7.15
CA GLY A 83 15.73 2.62 8.59
C GLY A 83 15.87 1.25 9.26
N SER A 84 16.30 1.25 10.52
CA SER A 84 16.54 0.03 11.30
C SER A 84 15.25 -0.76 11.49
N TRP A 85 15.36 -2.09 11.55
CA TRP A 85 14.21 -2.96 11.85
C TRP A 85 13.52 -2.50 13.14
N PRO A 86 12.19 -2.37 13.15
CA PRO A 86 11.50 -1.74 14.26
C PRO A 86 11.51 -2.61 15.51
N GLY A 87 11.53 -1.96 16.67
CA GLY A 87 11.52 -2.64 17.98
C GLY A 87 12.90 -3.03 18.53
N ILE A 88 13.99 -2.72 17.82
CA ILE A 88 15.35 -2.86 18.37
C ILE A 88 15.62 -1.74 19.38
N THR A 89 15.97 -2.11 20.61
CA THR A 89 16.28 -1.17 21.72
C THR A 89 17.77 -1.05 22.03
N ASP A 90 18.64 -1.71 21.26
CA ASP A 90 20.10 -1.64 21.41
C ASP A 90 20.61 -0.20 21.19
N TYR A 91 21.59 0.25 21.97
CA TYR A 91 22.17 1.58 21.85
C TYR A 91 22.89 1.83 20.50
N MET A 92 23.40 0.79 19.83
CA MET A 92 24.04 0.90 18.50
C MET A 92 23.04 0.91 17.34
N GLN A 93 21.86 0.32 17.52
CA GLN A 93 20.85 0.13 16.47
C GLN A 93 19.47 0.62 16.92
N LYS A 94 19.45 1.63 17.79
CA LYS A 94 18.23 2.10 18.42
C LYS A 94 17.25 2.56 17.34
N ASP A 95 16.03 2.05 17.44
CA ASP A 95 14.93 2.54 16.62
C ASP A 95 14.78 4.06 16.84
N CYS A 96 15.07 4.83 15.80
CA CYS A 96 15.06 6.29 15.81
C CYS A 96 13.91 6.85 14.98
N GLN A 97 12.99 5.99 14.53
CA GLN A 97 11.89 6.38 13.67
C GLN A 97 10.55 5.84 14.17
N THR A 98 9.49 6.50 13.76
CA THR A 98 8.13 6.11 14.14
C THR A 98 7.59 5.08 13.15
N VAL A 99 7.17 3.92 13.67
CA VAL A 99 6.28 3.02 12.94
C VAL A 99 4.84 3.46 13.18
N TYR A 100 4.14 3.84 12.11
CA TYR A 100 2.73 4.17 12.18
C TYR A 100 1.91 2.89 12.11
N ARG A 101 1.41 2.44 13.27
CA ARG A 101 0.74 1.14 13.39
C ARG A 101 -0.68 1.17 12.85
N HIS A 102 -1.07 0.13 12.14
CA HIS A 102 -2.48 -0.10 11.84
C HIS A 102 -3.17 -0.74 13.06
N PRO A 103 -4.44 -0.42 13.37
CA PRO A 103 -5.15 -0.94 14.54
C PRO A 103 -5.11 -2.47 14.69
N ARG A 104 -5.18 -3.19 13.56
CA ARG A 104 -5.15 -4.67 13.54
C ARG A 104 -3.91 -5.30 14.16
N TRP A 105 -2.79 -4.58 14.18
CA TRP A 105 -1.53 -5.07 14.76
C TRP A 105 -0.89 -4.05 15.70
N GLU A 106 -1.65 -3.09 16.20
CA GLU A 106 -1.17 -2.04 17.11
C GLU A 106 -0.43 -2.60 18.33
N LYS A 107 -0.90 -3.74 18.83
CA LYS A 107 -0.37 -4.44 20.01
C LYS A 107 0.73 -5.46 19.69
N VAL A 108 1.10 -5.62 18.42
CA VAL A 108 2.16 -6.57 18.03
C VAL A 108 3.51 -6.07 18.55
N ARG A 109 4.26 -7.02 19.13
CA ARG A 109 5.61 -6.85 19.63
C ARG A 109 6.59 -6.87 18.45
N LEU A 110 6.93 -5.70 17.93
CA LEU A 110 7.78 -5.55 16.72
C LEU A 110 9.18 -6.15 16.90
N ASP A 111 9.70 -6.17 18.12
CA ASP A 111 10.94 -6.84 18.51
C ASP A 111 10.93 -8.36 18.31
N ARG A 112 9.76 -8.96 18.12
CA ARG A 112 9.57 -10.39 17.88
C ARG A 112 9.13 -10.71 16.46
N VAL A 113 8.95 -9.69 15.60
CA VAL A 113 8.54 -9.87 14.22
C VAL A 113 9.74 -10.33 13.41
N ALA A 114 9.63 -11.49 12.77
CA ALA A 114 10.70 -12.10 11.98
C ALA A 114 10.60 -11.79 10.48
N ALA A 115 9.40 -11.42 10.00
CA ALA A 115 9.14 -11.09 8.60
C ALA A 115 8.13 -9.95 8.51
N ALA A 116 8.18 -9.19 7.42
CA ALA A 116 7.25 -8.11 7.16
C ALA A 116 7.09 -7.88 5.67
N TRP A 117 5.91 -7.41 5.29
CA TRP A 117 5.67 -6.91 3.94
C TRP A 117 5.99 -5.43 3.85
N TYR A 118 6.65 -5.05 2.75
CA TYR A 118 6.85 -3.66 2.34
C TYR A 118 6.12 -3.44 1.02
N GLN A 119 5.29 -2.41 0.95
CA GLN A 119 4.57 -2.05 -0.26
C GLN A 119 4.74 -0.56 -0.55
N ARG A 120 4.93 -0.25 -1.84
CA ARG A 120 4.86 1.09 -2.37
C ARG A 120 4.33 1.02 -3.80
N GLN A 121 3.38 1.88 -4.11
CA GLN A 121 2.92 2.04 -5.48
C GLN A 121 3.80 3.06 -6.21
N ILE A 122 4.22 2.72 -7.42
CA ILE A 122 5.01 3.58 -8.28
C ILE A 122 4.33 3.66 -9.64
N THR A 123 4.05 4.88 -10.09
CA THR A 123 3.60 5.12 -11.46
C THR A 123 4.81 5.14 -12.37
N ILE A 124 4.87 4.21 -13.32
CA ILE A 124 5.94 4.16 -14.32
C ILE A 124 5.74 5.31 -15.31
N PRO A 125 6.70 6.24 -15.43
CA PRO A 125 6.59 7.35 -16.38
C PRO A 125 6.63 6.85 -17.83
N SER A 126 5.92 7.52 -18.74
CA SER A 126 5.87 7.12 -20.16
C SER A 126 7.22 7.29 -20.86
N GLU A 127 8.07 8.20 -20.39
CA GLU A 127 9.44 8.39 -20.88
C GLU A 127 10.36 7.16 -20.66
N TRP A 128 9.94 6.21 -19.82
CA TRP A 128 10.66 4.94 -19.61
C TRP A 128 10.22 3.83 -20.56
N GLN A 129 9.29 4.09 -21.47
CA GLN A 129 8.85 3.10 -22.46
C GLN A 129 10.06 2.51 -23.21
N GLY A 130 10.11 1.17 -23.26
CA GLY A 130 11.21 0.43 -23.92
C GLY A 130 12.51 0.34 -23.11
N ARG A 131 12.60 0.95 -21.92
CA ARG A 131 13.74 0.79 -21.01
C ARG A 131 13.58 -0.44 -20.13
N ARG A 132 14.71 -0.99 -19.67
CA ARG A 132 14.71 -2.00 -18.60
C ARG A 132 14.65 -1.30 -17.24
N ILE A 133 13.64 -1.65 -16.45
CA ILE A 133 13.44 -1.13 -15.10
C ILE A 133 13.94 -2.17 -14.09
N LEU A 134 14.71 -1.72 -13.12
CA LEU A 134 15.24 -2.55 -12.02
C LEU A 134 14.86 -1.87 -10.70
N PHE A 135 14.49 -2.68 -9.71
CA PHE A 135 14.11 -2.27 -8.36
C PHE A 135 15.12 -2.80 -7.35
#